data_AF-A0A1J3F6Q3-F1
#
_entry.id   AF-A0A1J3F6Q3-F1
#
_cell.length_a   1.000
_cell.length_b   1.000
_cell.length_c   1.000
_cell.angle_alpha   90.00
_cell.angle_beta   90.00
_cell.angle_gamma   90.00
#
_symmetry.space_group_name_H-M   'P 1'
#
loop_
_entity.id
_entity.type
_entity.pdbx_description
1 polymer ?
#
loop_
_entity_poly.entity_id
_entity_poly.type
_entity_poly.pdbx_seq_one_letter_code
_entity_poly.pdbx_strand_id
1 'polypeptide(L)'
;ERSVEKGKAIAAAVEGVEKNWGTSIAGPNTFMETLRERIFKPSLSTIIPENTKVLTVGFEETILEVTMKMVEYQSSSAMVMVENKLAGILTSKDILMRVIAQKLPPETTTVENVMTQNPESATVDMAIVDALHIMHNGKFL
;
A
#
# COMPACT_ATOMS: atom_id res chain seq x y z
N GLU A 1 -18.06 45.44 2.54
CA GLU A 1 -17.82 45.50 1.08
C GLU A 1 -16.80 44.47 0.57
N ARG A 2 -15.54 44.47 1.05
CA ARG A 2 -14.46 43.58 0.57
C ARG A 2 -14.75 42.06 0.54
N SER A 3 -15.59 41.53 1.44
CA SER A 3 -15.89 40.09 1.47
C SER A 3 -16.88 39.64 0.40
N VAL A 4 -17.77 40.54 -0.04
CA VAL A 4 -18.74 40.25 -1.12
C VAL A 4 -18.05 40.25 -2.47
N GLU A 5 -17.06 41.12 -2.63
CA GLU A 5 -16.29 41.28 -3.87
C GLU A 5 -15.35 40.09 -4.13
N LYS A 6 -14.74 39.53 -3.06
CA LYS A 6 -13.99 38.27 -3.14
C LYS A 6 -14.88 37.08 -3.50
N GLY A 7 -16.10 37.03 -2.98
CA GLY A 7 -17.07 35.98 -3.34
C GLY A 7 -17.49 36.04 -4.81
N LYS A 8 -17.72 37.24 -5.35
CA LYS A 8 -18.02 37.44 -6.78
C LYS A 8 -16.86 37.06 -7.69
N ALA A 9 -15.62 37.38 -7.30
CA ALA A 9 -14.43 37.03 -8.08
C ALA A 9 -14.23 35.51 -8.18
N ILE A 10 -14.51 34.77 -7.10
CA ILE A 10 -14.44 33.30 -7.09
C ILE A 10 -15.55 32.70 -7.96
N ALA A 11 -16.78 33.21 -7.86
CA ALA A 11 -17.90 32.75 -8.69
C ALA A 11 -17.63 32.96 -10.19
N ALA A 12 -17.10 34.13 -10.58
CA ALA A 12 -16.75 34.43 -11.96
C ALA A 12 -15.59 33.55 -12.49
N ALA A 13 -14.63 33.21 -11.63
CA ALA A 13 -13.53 32.32 -12.00
C ALA A 13 -14.01 30.88 -12.25
N VAL A 14 -14.98 30.40 -11.46
CA VAL A 14 -15.60 29.08 -11.66
C VAL A 14 -16.41 29.02 -12.96
N GLU A 15 -17.22 30.04 -13.23
CA GLU A 15 -18.03 30.14 -14.46
C GLU A 15 -17.16 30.20 -15.74
N GLY A 16 -15.99 30.83 -15.66
CA GLY A 16 -15.03 30.94 -16.77
C GLY A 16 -14.39 29.60 -17.14
N VAL A 17 -14.25 28.69 -16.18
CA VAL A 17 -13.72 27.33 -16.41
C VAL A 17 -14.77 26.42 -17.06
N GLU A 18 -16.04 26.56 -16.65
CA GLU A 18 -17.15 25.75 -17.18
C GLU A 18 -17.43 26.02 -18.67
N LYS A 19 -17.26 27.27 -19.14
CA LYS A 19 -17.48 27.62 -20.56
C LYS A 19 -16.40 27.11 -21.51
N ASN A 20 -15.22 26.74 -21.01
CA ASN A 20 -14.08 26.36 -21.86
C ASN A 20 -13.98 24.84 -22.07
N TRP A 21 -14.71 24.03 -21.30
CA TRP A 21 -14.72 22.58 -21.41
C TRP A 21 -16.10 22.11 -21.88
N GLY A 22 -16.26 22.01 -23.20
CA GLY A 22 -17.52 21.63 -23.85
C GLY A 22 -17.97 20.23 -23.46
N THR A 23 -18.65 20.10 -22.33
CA THR A 23 -19.54 18.98 -22.01
C THR A 23 -20.55 19.51 -20.99
N SER A 24 -21.83 19.49 -21.33
CA SER A 24 -22.90 19.82 -20.40
C SER A 24 -22.89 18.83 -19.24
N ILE A 25 -22.29 19.22 -18.11
CA ILE A 25 -22.32 18.45 -16.87
C ILE A 25 -23.55 18.92 -16.09
N ALA A 26 -24.50 18.01 -15.90
CA ALA A 26 -25.63 18.24 -15.03
C ALA A 26 -25.14 18.52 -13.60
N GLY A 27 -25.55 19.66 -13.02
CA GLY A 27 -25.48 19.95 -11.59
C GLY A 27 -24.11 20.42 -11.03
N PRO A 28 -24.07 21.46 -10.16
CA PRO A 28 -22.84 21.94 -9.51
C PRO A 28 -22.13 20.89 -8.63
N ASN A 29 -22.87 19.90 -8.12
CA ASN A 29 -22.33 18.88 -7.21
C ASN A 29 -21.45 17.86 -7.93
N THR A 30 -21.75 17.53 -9.18
CA THR A 30 -21.13 16.44 -9.94
C THR A 30 -19.72 16.80 -10.41
N PHE A 31 -19.47 18.06 -10.73
CA PHE A 31 -18.13 18.57 -11.06
C PHE A 31 -17.24 18.59 -9.82
N MET A 32 -17.75 19.11 -8.69
CA MET A 32 -17.04 19.13 -7.41
C MET A 32 -16.74 17.70 -6.91
N GLU A 33 -17.65 16.75 -7.10
CA GLU A 33 -17.44 15.33 -6.80
C GLU A 33 -16.40 14.69 -7.71
N THR A 34 -16.43 14.95 -9.01
CA THR A 34 -15.44 14.42 -9.97
C THR A 34 -14.04 15.00 -9.71
N LEU A 35 -13.95 16.30 -9.39
CA LEU A 35 -12.71 16.92 -8.94
C LEU A 35 -12.26 16.36 -7.58
N ARG A 36 -13.19 16.12 -6.66
CA ARG A 36 -12.87 15.52 -5.35
C ARG A 36 -12.32 14.10 -5.51
N GLU A 37 -12.95 13.29 -6.34
CA GLU A 37 -12.51 11.94 -6.70
C GLU A 37 -11.10 11.95 -7.32
N ARG A 38 -10.86 12.84 -8.29
CA ARG A 38 -9.57 12.90 -9.00
C ARG A 38 -8.44 13.59 -8.24
N ILE A 39 -8.75 14.53 -7.33
CA ILE A 39 -7.74 15.30 -6.58
C ILE A 39 -7.47 14.68 -5.21
N PHE A 40 -8.43 13.99 -4.59
CA PHE A 40 -8.33 13.55 -3.19
C PHE A 40 -8.33 12.02 -2.98
N LYS A 41 -8.30 11.21 -4.05
CA LYS A 41 -8.14 9.76 -3.93
C LYS A 41 -6.74 9.33 -4.43
N PRO A 42 -5.66 9.65 -3.68
CA PRO A 42 -4.32 9.19 -4.05
C PRO A 42 -4.28 7.67 -4.17
N SER A 43 -3.49 7.17 -5.13
CA SER A 43 -3.19 5.76 -5.32
C SER A 43 -1.96 5.34 -4.50
N LEU A 44 -1.75 4.04 -4.32
CA LEU A 44 -0.58 3.52 -3.63
C LEU A 44 0.74 4.00 -4.25
N SER A 45 0.78 4.20 -5.58
CA SER A 45 1.93 4.77 -6.28
C SER A 45 2.36 6.15 -5.76
N THR A 46 1.46 6.95 -5.17
CA THR A 46 1.83 8.27 -4.66
C THR A 46 2.59 8.21 -3.33
N ILE A 47 2.56 7.06 -2.64
CA ILE A 47 3.26 6.85 -1.35
C ILE A 47 4.39 5.82 -1.44
N ILE A 48 4.54 5.13 -2.57
CA ILE A 48 5.62 4.16 -2.82
C ILE A 48 6.73 4.86 -3.60
N PRO A 49 7.93 5.04 -3.03
CA PRO A 49 9.09 5.55 -3.77
C PRO A 49 9.48 4.66 -4.96
N GLU A 50 9.86 5.26 -6.09
CA GLU A 50 10.22 4.56 -7.34
C GLU A 50 11.35 3.52 -7.18
N ASN A 51 12.17 3.64 -6.13
CA ASN A 51 13.31 2.75 -5.87
C ASN A 51 13.22 2.07 -4.50
N THR A 52 12.01 1.75 -4.06
CA THR A 52 11.81 0.96 -2.84
C THR A 52 12.51 -0.39 -2.99
N LYS A 53 13.58 -0.59 -2.21
CA LYS A 53 14.25 -1.88 -2.18
C LYS A 53 13.52 -2.78 -1.18
N VAL A 54 13.27 -4.03 -1.57
CA VAL A 54 12.59 -5.02 -0.73
C VAL A 54 13.50 -6.22 -0.53
N LEU A 55 13.63 -6.70 0.70
CA LEU A 55 14.36 -7.93 1.00
C LEU A 55 13.60 -9.12 0.41
N THR A 56 14.27 -9.87 -0.46
CA THR A 56 13.77 -11.12 -1.04
C THR A 56 14.60 -12.29 -0.54
N VAL A 57 13.94 -13.42 -0.26
CA VAL A 57 14.56 -14.65 0.26
C VAL A 57 13.94 -15.88 -0.40
N GLY A 58 14.67 -16.98 -0.39
CA GLY A 58 14.17 -18.30 -0.78
C GLY A 58 13.35 -18.97 0.33
N PHE A 59 12.47 -19.90 -0.07
CA PHE A 59 11.61 -20.64 0.86
C PHE A 59 12.36 -21.74 1.64
N GLU A 60 13.45 -22.25 1.08
CA GLU A 60 14.31 -23.28 1.71
C GLU A 60 15.32 -22.69 2.72
N GLU A 61 15.51 -21.36 2.72
CA GLU A 61 16.42 -20.70 3.65
C GLU A 61 15.97 -20.91 5.10
N THR A 62 16.93 -20.92 6.02
CA THR A 62 16.63 -21.07 7.44
C THR A 62 16.16 -19.76 8.06
N ILE A 63 15.42 -19.85 9.16
CA ILE A 63 14.98 -18.67 9.90
C ILE A 63 16.17 -17.87 10.44
N LEU A 64 17.25 -18.53 10.85
CA LEU A 64 18.44 -17.82 11.30
C LEU A 64 19.05 -16.96 10.18
N GLU A 65 19.27 -17.53 9.00
CA GLU A 65 19.85 -16.82 7.85
C GLU A 65 18.98 -15.64 7.42
N VAL A 66 17.66 -15.85 7.29
CA VAL A 66 16.73 -14.79 6.92
C VAL A 66 16.67 -13.70 7.99
N THR A 67 16.70 -14.07 9.28
CA THR A 67 16.72 -13.08 10.36
C THR A 67 17.98 -12.22 10.32
N MET A 68 19.15 -12.79 10.01
CA MET A 68 20.38 -12.02 9.82
C MET A 68 20.26 -11.06 8.63
N LYS A 69 19.72 -11.54 7.50
CA LYS A 69 19.45 -10.69 6.33
C LYS A 69 18.47 -9.55 6.65
N MET A 70 17.43 -9.82 7.44
CA MET A 70 16.48 -8.80 7.90
C MET A 70 17.16 -7.70 8.73
N VAL A 71 18.09 -8.07 9.62
CA VAL A 71 18.87 -7.11 10.42
C VAL A 71 19.80 -6.29 9.53
N GLU A 72 20.57 -6.93 8.65
CA GLU A 72 21.48 -6.26 7.72
C GLU A 72 20.74 -5.29 6.80
N TYR A 73 19.58 -5.72 6.30
CA TYR A 73 18.73 -4.93 5.41
C TYR A 73 17.90 -3.86 6.14
N GLN A 74 17.89 -3.88 7.48
CA GLN A 74 17.05 -3.02 8.32
C GLN A 74 15.55 -3.14 7.98
N SER A 75 15.08 -4.37 7.72
CA SER A 75 13.68 -4.67 7.43
C SER A 75 13.06 -5.59 8.48
N SER A 76 11.78 -5.34 8.81
CA SER A 76 10.96 -6.21 9.67
C SER A 76 10.19 -7.28 8.90
N SER A 77 10.33 -7.30 7.56
CA SER A 77 9.70 -8.29 6.69
C SER A 77 10.60 -8.72 5.52
N ALA A 78 10.37 -9.94 5.03
CA ALA A 78 11.02 -10.49 3.85
C ALA A 78 9.99 -11.09 2.90
N MET A 79 10.13 -10.80 1.60
CA MET A 79 9.33 -11.41 0.53
C MET A 79 9.92 -12.76 0.16
N VAL A 80 9.11 -13.80 0.20
CA VAL A 80 9.53 -15.15 -0.18
C VAL A 80 9.20 -15.38 -1.63
N MET A 81 10.23 -15.60 -2.44
CA MET A 81 10.11 -15.73 -3.89
C MET A 81 10.44 -17.17 -4.33
N VAL A 82 9.59 -17.73 -5.21
CA VAL A 82 9.80 -19.04 -5.84
C VAL A 82 9.60 -18.87 -7.33
N GLU A 83 10.61 -19.23 -8.14
CA GLU A 83 10.56 -19.10 -9.61
C GLU A 83 10.08 -17.71 -10.08
N ASN A 84 10.58 -16.65 -9.43
CA ASN A 84 10.22 -15.26 -9.72
C ASN A 84 8.75 -14.88 -9.44
N LYS A 85 8.04 -15.67 -8.62
CA LYS A 85 6.69 -15.39 -8.12
C LYS A 85 6.71 -15.21 -6.60
N LEU A 86 5.85 -14.32 -6.11
CA LEU A 86 5.63 -14.14 -4.67
C LEU A 86 4.91 -15.35 -4.11
N ALA A 87 5.58 -16.14 -3.28
CA ALA A 87 5.03 -17.33 -2.64
C ALA A 87 4.58 -17.06 -1.20
N GLY A 88 5.23 -16.11 -0.53
CA GLY A 88 4.94 -15.82 0.87
C GLY A 88 5.54 -14.52 1.38
N ILE A 89 5.19 -14.19 2.61
CA ILE A 89 5.81 -13.13 3.42
C ILE A 89 6.22 -13.71 4.77
N LEU A 90 7.43 -13.35 5.22
CA LEU A 90 7.89 -13.60 6.58
C LEU A 90 8.02 -12.26 7.32
N THR A 91 7.49 -12.17 8.52
CA THR A 91 7.58 -10.99 9.39
C THR A 91 8.20 -11.32 10.74
N SER A 92 8.64 -10.30 11.49
CA SER A 92 9.07 -10.48 12.88
C SER A 92 8.00 -11.15 13.76
N LYS A 93 6.71 -10.95 13.46
CA LYS A 93 5.59 -11.61 14.15
C LYS A 93 5.59 -13.11 13.86
N ASP A 94 5.84 -13.53 12.62
CA ASP A 94 5.89 -14.95 12.27
C ASP A 94 7.06 -15.64 12.97
N ILE A 95 8.24 -15.01 13.00
CA ILE A 95 9.40 -15.52 13.74
C ILE A 95 9.07 -15.66 15.23
N LEU A 96 8.50 -14.62 15.84
CA LEU A 96 8.14 -14.64 17.26
C LEU A 96 7.10 -15.73 17.58
N MET A 97 6.00 -15.77 16.83
CA MET A 97 4.82 -16.57 17.16
C MET A 97 4.92 -18.03 16.69
N ARG A 98 5.61 -18.28 15.57
CA ARG A 98 5.66 -19.60 14.92
C ARG A 98 6.99 -20.32 15.11
N VAL A 99 8.07 -19.60 15.46
CA VAL A 99 9.39 -20.22 15.71
C VAL A 99 9.72 -20.17 17.20
N ILE A 100 9.89 -18.96 17.75
CA ILE A 100 10.41 -18.77 19.11
C ILE A 100 9.40 -19.25 20.17
N ALA A 101 8.15 -18.81 20.08
CA ALA A 101 7.09 -19.24 21.01
C ALA A 101 6.84 -20.76 20.95
N GLN A 102 7.09 -21.39 19.80
CA GLN A 102 6.95 -22.83 19.59
C GLN A 102 8.21 -23.62 19.94
N LYS A 103 9.30 -22.95 20.34
CA LYS A 103 10.61 -23.55 20.64
C LYS A 103 11.20 -24.36 19.48
N LEU A 104 10.93 -23.92 18.24
CA LEU A 104 11.55 -24.52 17.06
C LEU A 104 12.98 -23.99 16.88
N PRO A 105 13.94 -24.85 16.47
CA PRO A 105 15.33 -24.45 16.22
C PRO A 105 15.45 -23.56 14.97
N PRO A 106 15.84 -22.28 15.07
CA PRO A 106 15.91 -21.37 13.93
C PRO A 106 16.94 -21.77 12.85
N GLU A 107 17.94 -22.57 13.22
CA GLU A 107 19.04 -23.03 12.36
C GLU A 107 18.61 -24.14 11.40
N THR A 108 17.47 -24.78 11.65
CA THR A 108 16.97 -25.90 10.82
C THR A 108 15.51 -25.73 10.40
N THR A 109 14.78 -24.81 11.03
CA THR A 109 13.45 -24.41 10.58
C THR A 109 13.58 -23.55 9.33
N THR A 110 12.91 -23.96 8.26
CA THR A 110 12.90 -23.22 6.99
C THR A 110 11.80 -22.17 6.95
N VAL A 111 11.97 -21.17 6.07
CA VAL A 111 10.98 -20.11 5.81
C VAL A 111 9.63 -20.69 5.38
N GLU A 112 9.62 -21.69 4.50
CA GLU A 112 8.41 -22.33 3.98
C GLU A 112 7.45 -22.79 5.09
N ASN A 113 7.99 -23.33 6.18
CA ASN A 113 7.22 -23.91 7.27
C ASN A 113 6.52 -22.88 8.15
N VAL A 114 6.96 -21.61 8.11
CA VAL A 114 6.46 -20.57 9.04
C VAL A 114 6.01 -19.29 8.36
N MET A 115 6.31 -19.08 7.08
CA MET A 115 5.84 -17.90 6.34
C MET A 115 4.31 -17.84 6.25
N THR A 116 3.77 -16.65 6.01
CA THR A 116 2.40 -16.52 5.53
C THR A 116 2.37 -16.77 4.04
N GLN A 117 1.78 -17.89 3.63
CA GLN A 117 1.68 -18.30 2.22
C GLN A 117 0.61 -17.49 1.49
N ASN A 118 0.80 -17.29 0.18
CA ASN A 118 -0.16 -16.65 -0.72
C ASN A 118 -0.70 -15.31 -0.17
N PRO A 119 0.17 -14.33 0.16
CA PRO A 119 -0.26 -13.06 0.71
C PRO A 119 -1.18 -12.33 -0.28
N GLU A 120 -2.17 -11.64 0.25
CA GLU A 120 -2.98 -10.72 -0.55
C GLU A 120 -2.11 -9.56 -1.06
N SER A 121 -2.35 -9.13 -2.30
CA SER A 121 -1.56 -8.08 -2.96
C SER A 121 -2.47 -7.03 -3.57
N ALA A 122 -1.95 -5.82 -3.68
CA ALA A 122 -2.61 -4.68 -4.29
C ALA A 122 -1.76 -4.15 -5.45
N THR A 123 -2.41 -3.59 -6.47
CA THR A 123 -1.72 -2.90 -7.56
C THR A 123 -1.38 -1.47 -7.13
N VAL A 124 -0.32 -0.89 -7.71
CA VAL A 124 0.11 0.47 -7.37
C VAL A 124 -0.93 1.54 -7.73
N ASP A 125 -1.85 1.22 -8.64
CA ASP A 125 -2.93 2.09 -9.10
C ASP A 125 -4.13 2.06 -8.13
N MET A 126 -4.17 1.10 -7.20
CA MET A 126 -5.22 0.99 -6.20
C MET A 126 -5.27 2.25 -5.34
N ALA A 127 -6.47 2.77 -5.11
CA ALA A 127 -6.67 3.88 -4.22
C ALA A 127 -6.27 3.53 -2.78
N ILE A 128 -5.59 4.45 -2.09
CA ILE A 128 -5.11 4.23 -0.72
C ILE A 128 -6.26 3.85 0.23
N VAL A 129 -7.42 4.48 0.09
CA VAL A 129 -8.59 4.16 0.93
C VAL A 129 -9.11 2.73 0.69
N ASP A 130 -9.04 2.22 -0.55
CA ASP A 130 -9.47 0.87 -0.87
C ASP A 130 -8.47 -0.14 -0.27
N ALA A 131 -7.16 0.15 -0.37
CA ALA A 131 -6.12 -0.63 0.29
C ALA A 131 -6.29 -0.65 1.83
N LEU A 132 -6.62 0.48 2.46
CA LEU A 132 -6.88 0.56 3.90
C LEU A 132 -8.08 -0.28 4.31
N HIS A 133 -9.16 -0.31 3.51
CA HIS A 133 -10.30 -1.20 3.77
C HIS A 133 -9.90 -2.68 3.70
N ILE A 134 -9.08 -3.07 2.71
CA ILE A 134 -8.53 -4.42 2.61
C ILE A 134 -7.71 -4.75 3.86
N MET A 135 -6.80 -3.87 4.28
CA MET A 135 -5.98 -4.07 5.47
C MET A 135 -6.80 -4.22 6.76
N HIS A 136 -7.86 -3.41 6.91
CA HIS A 136 -8.74 -3.48 8.07
C HIS A 136 -9.55 -4.78 8.09
N ASN A 137 -10.20 -5.12 6.98
CA ASN A 137 -11.06 -6.30 6.87
C ASN A 137 -10.25 -7.61 6.93
N GLY A 138 -9.08 -7.61 6.29
CA GLY A 138 -8.13 -8.74 6.30
C GLY A 138 -7.37 -8.91 7.62
N LYS A 139 -7.47 -7.95 8.55
CA LYS A 139 -6.76 -7.94 9.84
C LYS A 139 -5.23 -8.03 9.68
N PHE A 140 -4.70 -7.27 8.73
CA PHE A 140 -3.26 -7.19 8.45
C PHE A 140 -2.54 -6.17 9.34
N LEU A 141 -3.29 -5.36 10.09
CA LEU A 141 -2.81 -4.34 11.04
C LEU A 141 -2.73 -4.89 12.48
#